data_AF-A0A7C5VY96-F1
#
_entry.id   AF-A0A7C5VY96-F1
#
_cell.length_a   1.000
_cell.length_b   1.000
_cell.length_c   1.000
_cell.angle_alpha   90.00
_cell.angle_beta   90.00
_cell.angle_gamma   90.00
#
_symmetry.space_group_name_H-M   'P 1'
#
loop_
_entity.id
_entity.type
_entity.pdbx_description
1 polymer ?
#
loop_
_entity_poly.entity_id
_entity_poly.type
_entity_poly.pdbx_seq_one_letter_code
_entity_poly.pdbx_strand_id
1 'polypeptide(L)'
;IDFERIPKSEIVNRLKYICETEKIQYDEGALIKIAEESQGSMRDAISILESIWIFSGGEKISEKDVDSVFGIAPSSSINKLVKYTILGDTKATIEIIDDIIDKGYNIKRVIKSYAEAIKDICMYLDFSAPLSDELLQIVQQTGLNLENALLIANSILKFENDLKFSLSEEIAMKMFLLKICYLKKIKPLREIITQINSTMKGEKRSGQKDENKKLPNPIELLFEYFELSGRYIILKELKNSEIEIEQNAIVIKTDNVKLQSIIIENQKGLEEFIKERMGKNISIKFAQKEKKIDVGKILQGYAEEVNEEIKIEDLLSV
;
A
#
# COMPACT_ATOMS: atom_id res chain seq x y z
N ILE A 1 -22.11 -31.52 19.27
CA ILE A 1 -21.03 -32.24 19.97
C ILE A 1 -19.75 -31.66 19.42
N ASP A 2 -19.06 -30.83 20.20
CA ASP A 2 -17.71 -30.38 19.86
C ASP A 2 -16.80 -31.59 20.04
N PHE A 3 -16.24 -32.09 18.95
CA PHE A 3 -15.16 -33.07 19.02
C PHE A 3 -13.86 -32.31 19.31
N GLU A 4 -13.12 -32.73 20.33
CA GLU A 4 -11.79 -32.18 20.58
C GLU A 4 -10.91 -32.39 19.34
N ARG A 5 -10.15 -31.35 18.98
CA ARG A 5 -9.23 -31.42 17.85
C ARG A 5 -8.13 -32.43 18.16
N ILE A 6 -7.96 -33.41 17.28
CA ILE A 6 -6.95 -34.45 17.43
C ILE A 6 -5.57 -33.82 17.18
N PRO A 7 -4.56 -34.09 18.03
CA PRO A 7 -3.20 -33.64 17.78
C PRO A 7 -2.67 -34.06 16.41
N LYS A 8 -1.98 -33.17 15.70
CA LYS A 8 -1.43 -33.46 14.37
C LYS A 8 -0.57 -34.73 14.35
N SER A 9 0.25 -34.95 15.38
CA SER A 9 1.10 -36.13 15.51
C SER A 9 0.29 -37.44 15.54
N GLU A 10 -0.86 -37.44 16.22
CA GLU A 10 -1.75 -38.61 16.26
C GLU A 10 -2.41 -38.86 14.90
N ILE A 11 -2.80 -37.79 14.19
CA ILE A 11 -3.33 -37.90 12.83
C ILE A 11 -2.27 -38.49 11.90
N VAL A 12 -1.04 -37.95 11.91
CA VAL A 12 0.06 -38.47 11.09
C VAL A 12 0.32 -39.95 11.38
N ASN A 13 0.41 -40.34 12.66
CA ASN A 13 0.61 -41.74 13.05
C ASN A 13 -0.51 -42.64 12.56
N ARG A 14 -1.75 -42.16 12.60
CA ARG A 14 -2.90 -42.91 12.10
C ARG A 14 -2.87 -43.06 10.58
N LEU A 15 -2.50 -42.00 9.84
CA LEU A 15 -2.34 -42.05 8.38
C LEU A 15 -1.21 -43.00 7.98
N LYS A 16 -0.08 -43.01 8.70
CA LYS A 16 1.02 -43.97 8.50
C LYS A 16 0.52 -45.40 8.65
N TYR A 17 -0.19 -45.70 9.74
CA TYR A 17 -0.78 -47.01 9.99
C TYR A 17 -1.69 -47.47 8.84
N ILE A 18 -2.54 -46.57 8.33
CA ILE A 18 -3.42 -46.88 7.19
C ILE A 18 -2.59 -47.18 5.94
N CYS A 19 -1.62 -46.33 5.59
CA CYS A 19 -0.78 -46.54 4.41
C CYS A 19 0.01 -47.84 4.48
N GLU A 20 0.57 -48.17 5.65
CA GLU A 20 1.31 -49.42 5.87
C GLU A 20 0.41 -50.66 5.77
N THR A 21 -0.81 -50.57 6.32
CA THR A 21 -1.81 -51.66 6.25
C THR A 21 -2.25 -51.93 4.82
N GLU A 22 -2.52 -50.87 4.06
CA GLU A 22 -2.97 -50.92 2.66
C GLU A 22 -1.82 -51.04 1.65
N LYS A 23 -0.56 -51.09 2.13
CA LYS A 23 0.66 -51.16 1.32
C LYS A 23 0.82 -50.00 0.31
N ILE A 24 0.35 -48.82 0.70
CA ILE A 24 0.49 -47.58 -0.05
C ILE A 24 1.88 -46.99 0.21
N GLN A 25 2.63 -46.65 -0.84
CA GLN A 25 3.86 -45.89 -0.70
C GLN A 25 3.56 -44.42 -0.42
N TYR A 26 4.33 -43.78 0.46
CA TYR A 26 4.11 -42.38 0.82
C TYR A 26 5.43 -41.64 1.14
N ASP A 27 5.42 -40.32 0.97
CA ASP A 27 6.39 -39.41 1.56
C ASP A 27 5.91 -38.98 2.95
N GLU A 28 6.78 -38.98 3.96
CA GLU A 28 6.39 -38.61 5.32
C GLU A 28 5.88 -37.16 5.39
N GLY A 29 6.49 -36.25 4.63
CA GLY A 29 6.03 -34.86 4.49
C GLY A 29 4.62 -34.74 3.91
N ALA A 30 4.19 -35.67 3.06
CA ALA A 30 2.84 -35.69 2.50
C ALA A 30 1.80 -35.92 3.60
N LEU A 31 2.05 -36.88 4.49
CA LEU A 31 1.14 -37.18 5.61
C LEU A 31 1.09 -36.04 6.62
N ILE A 32 2.22 -35.36 6.84
CA ILE A 32 2.27 -34.15 7.68
C ILE A 32 1.34 -33.09 7.08
N LYS A 33 1.48 -32.76 5.79
CA LYS A 33 0.63 -31.79 5.10
C LYS A 33 -0.86 -32.15 5.20
N ILE A 34 -1.22 -33.41 4.97
CA ILE A 34 -2.62 -33.89 5.10
C ILE A 34 -3.16 -33.64 6.52
N ALA A 35 -2.35 -33.90 7.55
CA ALA A 35 -2.74 -33.64 8.94
C ALA A 35 -2.88 -32.15 9.27
N GLU A 36 -2.16 -31.26 8.57
CA GLU A 36 -2.35 -29.81 8.71
C GLU A 36 -3.67 -29.36 8.08
N GLU A 37 -3.97 -29.89 6.90
CA GLU A 37 -5.16 -29.55 6.12
C GLU A 37 -6.46 -30.08 6.72
N SER A 38 -6.41 -31.18 7.46
CA SER A 38 -7.58 -31.76 8.13
C SER A 38 -8.05 -30.99 9.37
N GLN A 39 -7.32 -29.95 9.80
CA GLN A 39 -7.67 -29.06 10.91
C GLN A 39 -8.04 -29.79 12.23
N GLY A 40 -7.49 -30.98 12.46
CA GLY A 40 -7.73 -31.78 13.67
C GLY A 40 -8.86 -32.81 13.55
N SER A 41 -9.43 -33.01 12.36
CA SER A 41 -10.48 -34.00 12.09
C SER A 41 -9.88 -35.25 11.43
N MET A 42 -9.97 -36.40 12.11
CA MET A 42 -9.50 -37.68 11.55
C MET A 42 -10.27 -38.09 10.30
N ARG A 43 -11.59 -37.83 10.26
CA ARG A 43 -12.41 -38.14 9.10
C ARG A 43 -11.93 -37.37 7.88
N ASP A 44 -11.70 -36.06 8.05
CA ASP A 44 -11.25 -35.21 6.96
C ASP A 44 -9.84 -35.65 6.52
N ALA A 45 -8.95 -35.98 7.46
CA ALA A 45 -7.62 -36.49 7.13
C ALA A 45 -7.67 -37.76 6.27
N ILE A 46 -8.55 -38.71 6.59
CA ILE A 46 -8.73 -39.95 5.82
C ILE A 46 -9.34 -39.65 4.44
N SER A 47 -10.38 -38.80 4.37
CA SER A 47 -10.98 -38.41 3.08
C SER A 47 -10.00 -37.68 2.17
N ILE A 48 -9.11 -36.86 2.74
CA ILE A 48 -8.02 -36.20 2.02
C ILE A 48 -7.02 -37.25 1.51
N LEU A 49 -6.58 -38.19 2.36
CA LEU A 49 -5.67 -39.26 1.98
C LEU A 49 -6.21 -40.08 0.79
N GLU A 50 -7.49 -40.48 0.85
CA GLU A 50 -8.18 -41.20 -0.22
C GLU A 50 -8.21 -40.39 -1.53
N SER A 51 -8.49 -39.09 -1.43
CA SER A 51 -8.53 -38.20 -2.60
C SER A 51 -7.16 -38.09 -3.27
N ILE A 52 -6.08 -37.97 -2.47
CA ILE A 52 -4.71 -37.90 -2.97
C ILE A 52 -4.27 -39.23 -3.56
N TRP A 53 -4.64 -40.35 -2.94
CA TRP A 53 -4.39 -41.68 -3.48
C TRP A 53 -4.99 -41.85 -4.88
N ILE A 54 -6.26 -41.47 -5.05
CA ILE A 54 -6.95 -41.49 -6.35
C ILE A 54 -6.25 -40.58 -7.35
N PHE A 55 -5.88 -39.37 -6.94
CA PHE A 55 -5.18 -38.40 -7.79
C PHE A 55 -3.81 -38.93 -8.26
N SER A 56 -3.07 -39.60 -7.38
CA SER A 56 -1.75 -40.19 -7.68
C SER A 56 -1.81 -41.41 -8.62
N GLY A 57 -3.01 -41.82 -9.07
CA GLY A 57 -3.19 -43.01 -9.89
C GLY A 57 -2.96 -44.32 -9.15
N GLY A 58 -2.90 -44.29 -7.82
CA GLY A 58 -2.65 -45.47 -6.99
C GLY A 58 -1.19 -45.94 -6.98
N GLU A 59 -0.23 -45.03 -7.15
CA GLU A 59 1.20 -45.37 -7.10
C GLU A 59 1.82 -45.02 -5.75
N LYS A 60 2.07 -43.72 -5.52
CA LYS A 60 2.72 -43.20 -4.32
C LYS A 60 2.11 -41.86 -3.96
N ILE A 61 1.82 -41.66 -2.68
CA ILE A 61 1.39 -40.39 -2.12
C ILE A 61 2.61 -39.50 -1.88
N SER A 62 2.85 -38.53 -2.76
CA SER A 62 3.95 -37.57 -2.62
C SER A 62 3.46 -36.21 -2.09
N GLU A 63 4.39 -35.40 -1.57
CA GLU A 63 4.07 -34.02 -1.18
C GLU A 63 3.49 -33.18 -2.33
N LYS A 64 3.91 -33.46 -3.58
CA LYS A 64 3.44 -32.76 -4.77
C LYS A 64 1.99 -33.10 -5.10
N ASP A 65 1.55 -34.32 -4.81
CA ASP A 65 0.16 -34.72 -5.01
C ASP A 65 -0.74 -34.00 -4.01
N VAL A 66 -0.29 -33.88 -2.75
CA VAL A 66 -0.98 -33.06 -1.74
C VAL A 66 -1.09 -31.62 -2.22
N ASP A 67 0.03 -31.02 -2.63
CA ASP A 67 0.05 -29.64 -3.11
C ASP A 67 -0.91 -29.43 -4.30
N SER A 68 -0.95 -30.38 -5.23
CA SER A 68 -1.83 -30.32 -6.40
C SER A 68 -3.31 -30.41 -6.02
N VAL A 69 -3.68 -31.34 -5.15
CA VAL A 69 -5.08 -31.51 -4.68
C VAL A 69 -5.57 -30.29 -3.90
N PHE A 70 -4.69 -29.66 -3.10
CA PHE A 70 -5.03 -28.48 -2.31
C PHE A 70 -4.88 -27.14 -3.03
N GLY A 71 -4.50 -27.16 -4.30
CA GLY A 71 -4.27 -25.92 -5.04
C GLY A 71 -3.14 -25.08 -4.43
N ILE A 72 -2.10 -25.72 -3.90
CA ILE A 72 -0.87 -25.09 -3.43
C ILE A 72 0.08 -24.93 -4.60
N ALA A 73 0.38 -23.68 -4.96
CA ALA A 73 1.31 -23.41 -6.05
C ALA A 73 2.74 -23.86 -5.66
N PRO A 74 3.50 -24.50 -6.57
CA PRO A 74 4.87 -24.90 -6.31
C PRO A 74 5.75 -23.71 -5.92
N SER A 75 6.68 -23.91 -4.98
CA SER A 75 7.62 -22.86 -4.55
C SER A 75 8.39 -22.25 -5.73
N SER A 76 8.71 -23.03 -6.76
CA SER A 76 9.35 -22.52 -7.99
C SER A 76 8.49 -21.50 -8.73
N SER A 77 7.16 -21.67 -8.76
CA SER A 77 6.23 -20.72 -9.38
C SER A 77 6.11 -19.44 -8.55
N ILE A 78 6.07 -19.58 -7.21
CA ILE A 78 6.09 -18.44 -6.29
C ILE A 78 7.41 -17.65 -6.42
N ASN A 79 8.55 -18.33 -6.45
CA ASN A 79 9.87 -17.70 -6.58
C ASN A 79 10.02 -17.00 -7.92
N LYS A 80 9.51 -17.57 -9.02
CA LYS A 80 9.42 -16.87 -10.31
C LYS A 80 8.53 -15.64 -10.21
N LEU A 81 7.36 -15.74 -9.58
CA LEU A 81 6.47 -14.60 -9.40
C LEU A 81 7.16 -13.47 -8.63
N VAL A 82 7.81 -13.78 -7.50
CA VAL A 82 8.63 -12.85 -6.71
C VAL A 82 9.74 -12.22 -7.55
N LYS A 83 10.46 -13.02 -8.35
CA LYS A 83 11.53 -12.52 -9.21
C LYS A 83 11.03 -11.46 -10.19
N TYR A 84 9.99 -11.78 -10.97
CA TYR A 84 9.54 -10.90 -12.05
C TYR A 84 8.80 -9.67 -11.52
N THR A 85 8.11 -9.77 -10.37
CA THR A 85 7.51 -8.61 -9.73
C THR A 85 8.57 -7.62 -9.26
N ILE A 86 9.66 -8.10 -8.65
CA ILE A 86 10.77 -7.24 -8.19
C ILE A 86 11.54 -6.63 -9.38
N LEU A 87 11.73 -7.38 -10.46
CA LEU A 87 12.34 -6.87 -11.70
C LEU A 87 11.45 -5.83 -12.41
N GLY A 88 10.17 -5.76 -12.08
CA GLY A 88 9.20 -4.88 -12.74
C GLY A 88 8.79 -5.37 -14.14
N ASP A 89 9.00 -6.65 -14.43
CA ASP A 89 8.55 -7.29 -15.68
C ASP A 89 7.07 -7.65 -15.56
N THR A 90 6.24 -6.72 -15.98
CA THR A 90 4.78 -6.86 -15.93
C THR A 90 4.28 -8.00 -16.81
N LYS A 91 4.95 -8.28 -17.94
CA LYS A 91 4.50 -9.33 -18.86
C LYS A 91 4.73 -10.69 -18.25
N ALA A 92 5.96 -10.98 -17.84
CA ALA A 92 6.30 -12.26 -17.22
C ALA A 92 5.52 -12.49 -15.92
N THR A 93 5.31 -11.44 -15.14
CA THR A 93 4.50 -11.51 -13.90
C THR A 93 3.06 -11.93 -14.18
N ILE A 94 2.42 -11.33 -15.20
CA ILE A 94 1.04 -11.67 -15.57
C ILE A 94 0.96 -13.09 -16.16
N GLU A 95 1.89 -13.48 -17.02
CA GLU A 95 1.96 -14.84 -17.57
C GLU A 95 2.09 -15.90 -16.47
N ILE A 96 2.85 -15.64 -15.41
CA ILE A 96 3.00 -16.59 -14.29
C ILE A 96 1.72 -16.68 -13.46
N ILE A 97 1.07 -15.55 -13.14
CA ILE A 97 -0.16 -15.62 -12.34
C ILE A 97 -1.32 -16.22 -13.16
N ASP A 98 -1.36 -16.00 -14.47
CA ASP A 98 -2.31 -16.67 -15.37
C ASP A 98 -2.09 -18.18 -15.37
N ASP A 99 -0.85 -18.66 -15.53
CA ASP A 99 -0.52 -20.09 -15.44
C ASP A 99 -0.89 -20.68 -14.08
N ILE A 100 -0.72 -19.92 -12.99
CA ILE A 100 -1.11 -20.36 -11.65
C ILE A 100 -2.64 -20.49 -11.53
N ILE A 101 -3.39 -19.53 -12.06
CA ILE A 101 -4.85 -19.51 -12.02
C ILE A 101 -5.44 -20.60 -12.93
N ASP A 102 -4.90 -20.77 -14.14
CA ASP A 102 -5.33 -21.78 -15.12
C ASP A 102 -5.12 -23.20 -14.59
N LYS A 103 -4.10 -23.40 -13.75
CA LYS A 103 -3.86 -24.67 -13.02
C LYS A 103 -4.76 -24.87 -11.81
N GLY A 104 -5.64 -23.91 -11.49
CA GLY A 104 -6.61 -23.99 -10.40
C GLY A 104 -6.01 -23.77 -9.01
N TYR A 105 -4.81 -23.18 -8.90
CA TYR A 105 -4.22 -22.89 -7.60
C TYR A 105 -4.98 -21.78 -6.86
N ASN A 106 -5.05 -21.91 -5.53
CA ASN A 106 -5.82 -20.99 -4.70
C ASN A 106 -5.09 -19.65 -4.52
N ILE A 107 -5.71 -18.55 -4.96
CA ILE A 107 -5.12 -17.20 -4.91
C ILE A 107 -4.75 -16.76 -3.49
N LYS A 108 -5.58 -17.09 -2.49
CA LYS A 108 -5.30 -16.77 -1.07
C LYS A 108 -4.05 -17.51 -0.56
N ARG A 109 -3.82 -18.73 -1.04
CA ARG A 109 -2.58 -19.46 -0.72
C ARG A 109 -1.39 -18.87 -1.46
N VAL A 110 -1.56 -18.51 -2.73
CA VAL A 110 -0.51 -17.86 -3.54
C VAL A 110 -0.03 -16.56 -2.89
N ILE A 111 -0.95 -15.68 -2.45
CA ILE A 111 -0.55 -14.44 -1.77
C ILE A 111 0.14 -14.72 -0.44
N LYS A 112 -0.30 -15.74 0.32
CA LYS A 112 0.35 -16.14 1.57
C LYS A 112 1.79 -16.62 1.32
N SER A 113 2.00 -17.51 0.35
CA SER A 113 3.34 -17.99 0.00
C SER A 113 4.23 -16.87 -0.56
N TYR A 114 3.65 -15.95 -1.35
CA TYR A 114 4.35 -14.74 -1.80
C TYR A 114 4.76 -13.87 -0.61
N ALA A 115 3.88 -13.70 0.39
CA ALA A 115 4.16 -12.96 1.61
C ALA A 115 5.26 -13.60 2.45
N GLU A 116 5.24 -14.93 2.60
CA GLU A 116 6.26 -15.71 3.30
C GLU A 116 7.63 -15.52 2.65
N ALA A 117 7.72 -15.61 1.32
CA ALA A 117 8.96 -15.38 0.58
C ALA A 117 9.50 -13.95 0.79
N ILE A 118 8.64 -12.93 0.74
CA ILE A 118 9.05 -11.53 1.01
C ILE A 118 9.49 -11.35 2.46
N LYS A 119 8.80 -11.97 3.42
CA LYS A 119 9.17 -11.96 4.84
C LYS A 119 10.54 -12.60 5.07
N ASP A 120 10.81 -13.75 4.45
CA ASP A 120 12.12 -14.42 4.53
C ASP A 120 13.24 -13.56 3.95
N ILE A 121 12.99 -12.90 2.81
CA ILE A 121 13.92 -11.93 2.22
C ILE A 121 14.19 -10.76 3.21
N CYS A 122 13.16 -10.19 3.83
CA CYS A 122 13.33 -9.12 4.83
C CYS A 122 14.19 -9.60 6.01
N MET A 123 13.92 -10.79 6.54
CA MET A 123 14.69 -11.37 7.66
C MET A 123 16.15 -11.62 7.28
N TYR A 124 16.42 -12.07 6.05
CA TYR A 124 17.78 -12.20 5.53
C TYR A 124 18.48 -10.83 5.42
N LEU A 125 17.80 -9.82 4.86
CA LEU A 125 18.38 -8.50 4.65
C LEU A 125 18.67 -7.72 5.95
N ASP A 126 17.90 -7.96 7.01
CA ASP A 126 18.05 -7.27 8.30
C ASP A 126 18.92 -8.07 9.29
N PHE A 127 18.70 -9.38 9.40
CA PHE A 127 19.32 -10.23 10.42
C PHE A 127 20.25 -11.32 9.87
N SER A 128 20.46 -11.41 8.54
CA SER A 128 21.19 -12.52 7.91
C SER A 128 20.62 -13.90 8.26
N ALA A 129 19.30 -13.98 8.45
CA ALA A 129 18.60 -15.25 8.67
C ALA A 129 18.77 -16.21 7.46
N PRO A 130 18.71 -17.54 7.64
CA PRO A 130 18.79 -18.48 6.54
C PRO A 130 17.75 -18.20 5.45
N LEU A 131 18.18 -18.23 4.18
CA LEU A 131 17.35 -18.01 3.01
C LEU A 131 17.61 -19.12 1.99
N SER A 132 16.59 -19.53 1.23
CA SER A 132 16.77 -20.52 0.17
C SER A 132 17.68 -19.99 -0.95
N ASP A 133 18.44 -20.89 -1.59
CA ASP A 133 19.37 -20.52 -2.66
C ASP A 133 18.68 -19.77 -3.82
N GLU A 134 17.44 -20.16 -4.14
CA GLU A 134 16.64 -19.52 -5.20
C GLU A 134 16.29 -18.06 -4.84
N LEU A 135 15.84 -17.81 -3.61
CA LEU A 135 15.51 -16.45 -3.15
C LEU A 135 16.78 -15.60 -2.99
N LEU A 136 17.88 -16.20 -2.53
CA LEU A 136 19.18 -15.53 -2.46
C LEU A 136 19.65 -15.05 -3.84
N GLN A 137 19.53 -15.90 -4.87
CA GLN A 137 19.83 -15.51 -6.25
C GLN A 137 18.94 -14.36 -6.72
N ILE A 138 17.66 -14.37 -6.36
CA ILE A 138 16.73 -13.27 -6.72
C ILE A 138 17.18 -11.96 -6.08
N VAL A 139 17.50 -11.95 -4.79
CA VAL A 139 18.00 -10.75 -4.09
C VAL A 139 19.26 -10.20 -4.77
N GLN A 140 20.21 -11.09 -5.11
CA GLN A 140 21.45 -10.72 -5.79
C GLN A 140 21.21 -10.17 -7.20
N GLN A 141 20.34 -10.81 -8.00
CA GLN A 141 20.05 -10.40 -9.38
C GLN A 141 19.26 -9.08 -9.46
N THR A 142 18.37 -8.85 -8.51
CA THR A 142 17.46 -7.69 -8.52
C THR A 142 18.03 -6.46 -7.83
N GLY A 143 19.05 -6.65 -6.98
CA GLY A 143 19.56 -5.60 -6.09
C GLY A 143 18.50 -5.11 -5.10
N LEU A 144 17.58 -5.98 -4.67
CA LEU A 144 16.55 -5.62 -3.71
C LEU A 144 17.18 -5.30 -2.36
N ASN A 145 16.84 -4.13 -1.81
CA ASN A 145 17.28 -3.69 -0.48
C ASN A 145 16.13 -3.81 0.54
N LEU A 146 16.46 -3.66 1.82
CA LEU A 146 15.50 -3.82 2.92
C LEU A 146 14.33 -2.82 2.81
N GLU A 147 14.60 -1.56 2.48
CA GLU A 147 13.58 -0.52 2.34
C GLU A 147 12.51 -0.89 1.30
N ASN A 148 12.94 -1.36 0.13
CA ASN A 148 12.03 -1.78 -0.93
C ASN A 148 11.31 -3.09 -0.58
N ALA A 149 11.98 -4.04 0.08
CA ALA A 149 11.37 -5.27 0.56
C ALA A 149 10.25 -4.99 1.58
N LEU A 150 10.49 -4.07 2.53
CA LEU A 150 9.48 -3.62 3.50
C LEU A 150 8.32 -2.86 2.85
N LEU A 151 8.57 -2.13 1.76
CA LEU A 151 7.50 -1.48 1.00
C LEU A 151 6.58 -2.51 0.32
N ILE A 152 7.16 -3.58 -0.23
CA ILE A 152 6.41 -4.71 -0.79
C ILE A 152 5.62 -5.40 0.33
N ALA A 153 6.25 -5.70 1.47
CA ALA A 153 5.58 -6.30 2.63
C ALA A 153 4.36 -5.48 3.10
N ASN A 154 4.51 -4.16 3.23
CA ASN A 154 3.40 -3.27 3.57
C ASN A 154 2.28 -3.26 2.51
N SER A 155 2.65 -3.38 1.23
CA SER A 155 1.67 -3.46 0.15
C SER A 155 0.87 -4.77 0.20
N ILE A 156 1.51 -5.88 0.59
CA ILE A 156 0.84 -7.17 0.80
C ILE A 156 -0.17 -7.07 1.94
N LEU A 157 0.22 -6.52 3.10
CA LEU A 157 -0.67 -6.38 4.26
C LEU A 157 -1.93 -5.55 3.95
N LYS A 158 -1.79 -4.52 3.12
CA LYS A 158 -2.94 -3.74 2.62
C LYS A 158 -3.81 -4.58 1.69
N PHE A 159 -3.18 -5.28 0.76
CA PHE A 159 -3.88 -6.14 -0.20
C PHE A 159 -4.65 -7.29 0.44
N GLU A 160 -4.15 -7.91 1.52
CA GLU A 160 -4.88 -8.96 2.24
C GLU A 160 -6.23 -8.48 2.78
N ASN A 161 -6.33 -7.20 3.18
CA ASN A 161 -7.60 -6.61 3.59
C ASN A 161 -8.52 -6.38 2.37
N ASP A 162 -7.96 -5.89 1.26
CA ASP A 162 -8.72 -5.65 0.03
C ASP A 162 -9.25 -6.96 -0.60
N LEU A 163 -8.46 -8.04 -0.53
CA LEU A 163 -8.81 -9.35 -1.08
C LEU A 163 -10.06 -9.95 -0.41
N LYS A 164 -10.28 -9.68 0.89
CA LYS A 164 -11.46 -10.16 1.62
C LYS A 164 -12.77 -9.55 1.11
N PHE A 165 -12.72 -8.37 0.50
CA PHE A 165 -13.89 -7.62 0.04
C PHE A 165 -13.94 -7.46 -1.48
N SER A 166 -12.99 -8.05 -2.22
CA SER A 166 -12.96 -7.95 -3.67
C SER A 166 -14.05 -8.80 -4.33
N LEU A 167 -14.67 -8.24 -5.36
CA LEU A 167 -15.64 -8.94 -6.22
C LEU A 167 -14.98 -10.04 -7.07
N SER A 168 -13.68 -9.94 -7.33
CA SER A 168 -12.89 -10.95 -8.03
C SER A 168 -11.49 -11.03 -7.42
N GLU A 169 -11.14 -12.20 -6.89
CA GLU A 169 -9.82 -12.48 -6.31
C GLU A 169 -8.72 -12.41 -7.37
N GLU A 170 -9.02 -12.86 -8.59
CA GLU A 170 -8.12 -12.81 -9.75
C GLU A 170 -7.79 -11.37 -10.16
N ILE A 171 -8.81 -10.54 -10.37
CA ILE A 171 -8.60 -9.14 -10.78
C ILE A 171 -7.81 -8.41 -9.69
N ALA A 172 -8.15 -8.63 -8.43
CA ALA A 172 -7.45 -8.05 -7.30
C ALA A 172 -5.96 -8.45 -7.29
N MET A 173 -5.67 -9.75 -7.46
CA MET A 173 -4.30 -10.27 -7.48
C MET A 173 -3.48 -9.67 -8.64
N LYS A 174 -4.05 -9.60 -9.84
CA LYS A 174 -3.38 -8.99 -11.00
C LYS A 174 -3.10 -7.51 -10.77
N MET A 175 -4.05 -6.75 -10.24
CA MET A 175 -3.85 -5.33 -9.92
C MET A 175 -2.77 -5.12 -8.85
N PHE A 176 -2.75 -5.97 -7.82
CA PHE A 176 -1.72 -5.96 -6.80
C PHE A 176 -0.32 -6.21 -7.38
N LEU A 177 -0.16 -7.28 -8.17
CA LEU A 177 1.12 -7.63 -8.78
C LEU A 177 1.63 -6.54 -9.74
N LEU A 178 0.73 -5.95 -10.54
CA LEU A 178 1.06 -4.79 -11.38
C LEU A 178 1.56 -3.62 -10.54
N LYS A 179 0.85 -3.28 -9.45
CA LYS A 179 1.28 -2.22 -8.53
C LYS A 179 2.70 -2.47 -8.02
N ILE A 180 3.03 -3.69 -7.61
CA ILE A 180 4.40 -4.05 -7.17
C ILE A 180 5.41 -3.86 -8.31
N CYS A 181 5.10 -4.33 -9.53
CA CYS A 181 6.00 -4.13 -10.68
C CYS A 181 6.28 -2.65 -10.96
N TYR A 182 5.28 -1.79 -10.78
CA TYR A 182 5.42 -0.35 -10.96
C TYR A 182 6.19 0.33 -9.83
N LEU A 183 6.23 -0.21 -8.61
CA LEU A 183 7.04 0.35 -7.51
C LEU A 183 8.52 0.45 -7.89
N LYS A 184 9.06 -0.52 -8.64
CA LYS A 184 10.44 -0.47 -9.16
C LYS A 184 10.67 0.65 -10.16
N LYS A 185 9.64 1.01 -10.95
CA LYS A 185 9.70 2.03 -12.00
C LYS A 185 9.54 3.46 -11.45
N ILE A 186 9.07 3.60 -10.20
CA ILE A 186 8.98 4.90 -9.55
C ILE A 186 10.41 5.35 -9.28
N LYS A 187 10.82 6.41 -10.00
CA LYS A 187 12.12 7.03 -9.76
C LYS A 187 12.24 7.39 -8.27
N PRO A 188 13.37 7.08 -7.62
CA PRO A 188 13.62 7.55 -6.26
C PRO A 188 13.31 9.04 -6.20
N LEU A 189 12.58 9.48 -5.18
CA LEU A 189 12.21 10.89 -5.01
C LEU A 189 13.44 11.80 -5.13
N ARG A 190 14.59 11.31 -4.68
CA ARG A 190 15.89 11.95 -4.83
C ARG A 190 16.24 12.23 -6.29
N GLU A 191 16.09 11.28 -7.21
CA GLU A 191 16.35 11.49 -8.63
C GLU A 191 15.37 12.46 -9.28
N ILE A 192 14.10 12.43 -8.86
CA ILE A 192 13.10 13.41 -9.29
C ILE A 192 13.52 14.80 -8.80
N ILE A 193 13.96 14.94 -7.55
CA ILE A 193 14.49 16.19 -7.00
C ILE A 193 15.75 16.63 -7.75
N THR A 194 16.68 15.73 -8.10
CA THR A 194 17.87 16.08 -8.87
C THR A 194 17.52 16.52 -10.28
N GLN A 195 16.55 15.84 -10.93
CA GLN A 195 16.03 16.20 -12.24
C GLN A 195 15.36 17.56 -12.20
N ILE A 196 14.43 17.79 -11.27
CA ILE A 196 13.79 19.10 -11.03
C ILE A 196 14.84 20.18 -10.81
N ASN A 197 15.83 19.95 -9.94
CA ASN A 197 16.90 20.91 -9.67
C ASN A 197 17.81 21.16 -10.89
N SER A 198 18.02 20.17 -11.75
CA SER A 198 18.79 20.31 -12.99
C SER A 198 18.00 21.06 -14.08
N THR A 199 16.70 20.81 -14.21
CA THR A 199 15.78 21.52 -15.10
C THR A 199 15.62 22.98 -14.65
N MET A 200 15.49 23.22 -13.34
CA MET A 200 15.48 24.56 -12.74
C MET A 200 16.83 25.31 -12.86
N LYS A 201 17.94 24.58 -13.03
CA LYS A 201 19.26 25.17 -13.33
C LYS A 201 19.46 25.42 -14.83
N GLY A 202 18.77 24.69 -15.71
CA GLY A 202 18.80 24.88 -17.16
C GLY A 202 18.12 26.16 -17.65
N GLU A 203 17.12 26.66 -16.92
CA GLU A 203 16.45 27.93 -17.24
C GLU A 203 17.18 29.17 -16.68
N LYS A 204 18.24 28.99 -15.89
CA LYS A 204 19.10 30.09 -15.42
C LYS A 204 20.38 30.23 -16.25
N ARG A 205 20.22 30.48 -17.55
CA ARG A 205 21.26 31.08 -18.40
C ARG A 205 20.72 32.28 -19.18
N SER A 206 20.27 33.28 -18.43
CA SER A 206 20.40 34.69 -18.78
C SER A 206 20.76 35.42 -17.49
N GLY A 207 22.06 35.42 -17.17
CA GLY A 207 22.57 36.13 -16.02
C GLY A 207 22.51 37.64 -16.25
N GLN A 208 21.64 38.32 -15.52
CA GLN A 208 22.06 39.51 -14.80
C GLN A 208 22.16 39.14 -13.32
N LYS A 209 23.33 39.44 -12.75
CA LYS A 209 23.59 39.38 -11.32
C LYS A 209 22.60 40.27 -10.61
N ASP A 210 21.99 39.78 -9.53
CA ASP A 210 21.63 40.66 -8.42
C ASP A 210 21.72 39.93 -7.08
N GLU A 211 22.63 40.45 -6.26
CA GLU A 211 22.75 40.18 -4.84
C GLU A 211 21.56 40.82 -4.13
N ASN A 212 20.54 40.01 -3.80
CA ASN A 212 19.57 40.34 -2.76
C ASN A 212 18.90 39.06 -2.26
N LYS A 213 19.47 38.42 -1.24
CA LYS A 213 18.76 37.38 -0.47
C LYS A 213 17.62 38.08 0.30
N LYS A 214 16.47 38.26 -0.33
CA LYS A 214 15.21 38.51 0.41
C LYS A 214 15.02 37.36 1.39
N LEU A 215 14.79 37.68 2.67
CA LEU A 215 14.35 36.68 3.65
C LEU A 215 13.12 35.94 3.09
N PRO A 216 13.05 34.61 3.23
CA PRO A 216 11.89 33.84 2.78
C PRO A 216 10.60 34.34 3.45
N ASN A 217 9.51 34.37 2.68
CA ASN A 217 8.20 34.84 3.16
C ASN A 217 7.62 33.84 4.20
N PRO A 218 7.11 34.29 5.36
CA PRO A 218 6.48 33.42 6.34
C PRO A 218 5.40 32.47 5.78
N ILE A 219 4.61 32.95 4.82
CA ILE A 219 3.55 32.14 4.17
C ILE A 219 4.18 31.05 3.28
N GLU A 220 5.29 31.34 2.61
CA GLU A 220 6.02 30.33 1.82
C GLU A 220 6.60 29.25 2.72
N LEU A 221 7.13 29.62 3.89
CA LEU A 221 7.64 28.65 4.87
C LEU A 221 6.53 27.80 5.50
N LEU A 222 5.33 28.37 5.70
CA LEU A 222 4.14 27.62 6.09
C LEU A 222 3.84 26.52 5.07
N PHE A 223 3.87 26.86 3.78
CA PHE A 223 3.65 25.89 2.70
C PHE A 223 4.78 24.85 2.62
N GLU A 224 6.04 25.28 2.73
CA GLU A 224 7.22 24.39 2.71
C GLU A 224 7.14 23.32 3.82
N TYR A 225 6.72 23.69 5.02
CA TYR A 225 6.58 22.74 6.13
C TYR A 225 5.56 21.63 5.84
N PHE A 226 4.38 21.98 5.31
CA PHE A 226 3.35 21.00 4.97
C PHE A 226 3.69 20.16 3.74
N GLU A 227 4.50 20.70 2.84
CA GLU A 227 5.06 19.97 1.71
C GLU A 227 6.11 18.94 2.18
N LEU A 228 7.07 19.35 3.02
CA LEU A 228 8.12 18.47 3.57
C LEU A 228 7.56 17.39 4.50
N SER A 229 6.48 17.67 5.23
CA SER A 229 5.81 16.69 6.09
C SER A 229 4.87 15.74 5.33
N GLY A 230 4.76 15.86 4.00
CA GLY A 230 3.95 14.97 3.15
C GLY A 230 2.44 15.15 3.33
N ARG A 231 1.97 16.29 3.83
CA ARG A 231 0.55 16.56 4.13
C ARG A 231 -0.12 17.34 3.00
N TYR A 232 -0.12 16.76 1.80
CA TYR A 232 -0.57 17.41 0.56
C TYR A 232 -2.04 17.87 0.56
N ILE A 233 -2.93 17.17 1.29
CA ILE A 233 -4.34 17.57 1.43
C ILE A 233 -4.44 18.91 2.18
N ILE A 234 -3.70 19.04 3.27
CA ILE A 234 -3.64 20.25 4.09
C ILE A 234 -3.00 21.40 3.32
N LEU A 235 -1.93 21.12 2.59
CA LEU A 235 -1.29 22.10 1.71
C LEU A 235 -2.27 22.65 0.66
N LYS A 236 -3.09 21.79 0.06
CA LYS A 236 -4.11 22.20 -0.92
C LYS A 236 -5.18 23.09 -0.28
N GLU A 237 -5.63 22.75 0.92
CA GLU A 237 -6.61 23.56 1.67
C GLU A 237 -6.03 24.91 2.11
N LEU A 238 -4.78 24.93 2.58
CA LEU A 238 -4.07 26.15 2.96
C LEU A 238 -3.88 27.11 1.79
N LYS A 239 -3.50 26.60 0.61
CA LYS A 239 -3.37 27.42 -0.61
C LYS A 239 -4.68 28.07 -1.06
N ASN A 240 -5.82 27.51 -0.65
CA ASN A 240 -7.15 28.04 -0.93
C ASN A 240 -7.72 28.89 0.23
N SER A 241 -6.98 29.02 1.33
CA SER A 241 -7.38 29.81 2.51
C SER A 241 -6.90 31.25 2.37
N GLU A 242 -7.63 32.18 2.98
CA GLU A 242 -7.17 33.57 3.11
C GLU A 242 -6.14 33.62 4.24
N ILE A 243 -4.89 33.96 3.92
CA ILE A 243 -3.77 33.99 4.86
C ILE A 243 -3.14 35.37 4.84
N GLU A 244 -3.05 35.99 6.01
CA GLU A 244 -2.47 37.32 6.20
C GLU A 244 -1.33 37.26 7.22
N ILE A 245 -0.37 38.17 7.09
CA ILE A 245 0.70 38.33 8.07
C ILE A 245 0.38 39.60 8.87
N GLU A 246 0.09 39.41 10.16
CA GLU A 246 -0.17 40.51 11.08
C GLU A 246 0.92 40.56 12.14
N GLN A 247 1.72 41.63 12.11
CA GLN A 247 2.88 41.86 12.99
C GLN A 247 3.92 40.73 12.92
N ASN A 248 3.72 39.68 13.72
CA ASN A 248 4.60 38.54 13.89
C ASN A 248 3.80 37.23 13.97
N ALA A 249 2.62 37.23 13.36
CA ALA A 249 1.73 36.10 13.30
C ALA A 249 1.28 35.82 11.87
N ILE A 250 1.19 34.54 11.52
CA ILE A 250 0.46 34.10 10.34
C ILE A 250 -0.98 33.86 10.78
N VAL A 251 -1.90 34.64 10.21
CA VAL A 251 -3.33 34.56 10.51
C VAL A 251 -4.03 33.83 9.36
N ILE A 252 -4.58 32.67 9.65
CA ILE A 252 -5.29 31.82 8.69
C ILE A 252 -6.79 32.03 8.89
N LYS A 253 -7.45 32.67 7.92
CA LYS A 253 -8.90 32.87 7.91
C LYS A 253 -9.58 31.62 7.34
N THR A 254 -10.19 30.83 8.21
CA THR A 254 -10.83 29.56 7.81
C THR A 254 -11.93 29.14 8.78
N ASP A 255 -13.04 28.66 8.22
CA ASP A 255 -14.13 28.01 8.99
C ASP A 255 -13.96 26.48 9.03
N ASN A 256 -12.90 25.94 8.43
CA ASN A 256 -12.64 24.50 8.39
C ASN A 256 -12.02 24.01 9.71
N VAL A 257 -12.85 23.44 10.57
CA VAL A 257 -12.46 22.91 11.89
C VAL A 257 -11.36 21.84 11.81
N LYS A 258 -11.38 20.99 10.77
CA LYS A 258 -10.36 19.93 10.58
C LYS A 258 -9.00 20.53 10.20
N LEU A 259 -9.00 21.58 9.39
CA LEU A 259 -7.79 22.30 9.05
C LEU A 259 -7.18 22.97 10.28
N GLN A 260 -8.02 23.61 11.11
CA GLN A 260 -7.59 24.22 12.36
C GLN A 260 -6.97 23.20 13.31
N SER A 261 -7.64 22.07 13.55
CA SER A 261 -7.15 21.04 14.48
C SER A 261 -5.78 20.49 14.06
N ILE A 262 -5.59 20.22 12.77
CA ILE A 262 -4.36 19.66 12.24
C ILE A 262 -3.19 20.66 12.34
N ILE A 263 -3.44 21.94 12.09
CA ILE A 263 -2.41 22.97 12.22
C ILE A 263 -2.07 23.19 13.69
N ILE A 264 -3.04 23.16 14.61
CA ILE A 264 -2.83 23.25 16.06
C ILE A 264 -1.95 22.09 16.56
N GLU A 265 -2.24 20.85 16.14
CA GLU A 265 -1.44 19.67 16.49
C GLU A 265 0.04 19.81 16.08
N ASN A 266 0.33 20.58 15.02
CA ASN A 266 1.66 20.74 14.45
C ASN A 266 2.26 22.12 14.71
N GLN A 267 1.59 22.94 15.52
CA GLN A 267 1.92 24.35 15.70
C GLN A 267 3.36 24.54 16.21
N LYS A 268 3.77 23.78 17.24
CA LYS A 268 5.12 23.91 17.81
C LYS A 268 6.23 23.65 16.78
N GLY A 269 6.13 22.54 16.04
CA GLY A 269 7.14 22.18 15.04
C GLY A 269 7.19 23.15 13.86
N LEU A 270 6.03 23.69 13.48
CA LEU A 270 5.92 24.68 12.42
C LEU A 270 6.49 26.05 12.84
N GLU A 271 6.19 26.52 14.05
CA GLU A 271 6.76 27.77 14.59
C GLU A 271 8.29 27.67 14.76
N GLU A 272 8.80 26.50 15.17
CA GLU A 272 10.24 26.23 15.27
C GLU A 272 10.91 26.20 13.89
N PHE A 273 10.30 25.52 12.91
CA PHE A 273 10.77 25.51 11.52
C PHE A 273 10.86 26.92 10.90
N ILE A 274 9.83 27.74 11.11
CA ILE A 274 9.81 29.13 10.64
C ILE A 274 10.89 29.95 11.35
N LYS A 275 11.07 29.76 12.66
CA LYS A 275 12.09 30.44 13.46
C LYS A 275 13.50 30.12 12.97
N GLU A 276 13.81 28.85 12.68
CA GLU A 276 15.13 28.44 12.17
C GLU A 276 15.47 29.09 10.83
N ARG A 277 14.47 29.28 9.96
CA ARG A 277 14.66 29.83 8.61
C ARG A 277 14.62 31.36 8.54
N MET A 278 13.90 32.02 9.47
CA MET A 278 13.75 33.47 9.48
C MET A 278 14.56 34.18 10.57
N GLY A 279 15.05 33.46 11.58
CA GLY A 279 15.71 34.04 12.75
C GLY A 279 14.76 34.85 13.65
N LYS A 280 13.44 34.72 13.49
CA LYS A 280 12.41 35.41 14.26
C LYS A 280 11.29 34.44 14.63
N ASN A 281 10.77 34.53 15.86
CA ASN A 281 9.60 33.76 16.26
C ASN A 281 8.37 34.27 15.49
N ILE A 282 7.59 33.42 14.85
CA ILE A 282 6.32 33.80 14.24
C ILE A 282 5.25 32.86 14.78
N SER A 283 4.17 33.41 15.36
CA SER A 283 3.07 32.60 15.90
C SER A 283 2.02 32.28 14.84
N ILE A 284 1.28 31.18 15.00
CA ILE A 284 0.15 30.87 14.11
C ILE A 284 -1.16 31.15 14.83
N LYS A 285 -2.07 31.84 14.14
CA LYS A 285 -3.40 32.21 14.64
C LYS A 285 -4.47 31.90 13.61
N PHE A 286 -5.69 31.73 14.09
CA PHE A 286 -6.87 31.54 13.24
C PHE A 286 -7.83 32.71 13.40
N ALA A 287 -8.50 33.07 12.32
CA ALA A 287 -9.60 34.02 12.29
C ALA A 287 -10.79 33.42 11.52
N GLN A 288 -12.00 33.91 11.78
CA GLN A 288 -13.17 33.54 10.98
C GLN A 288 -13.11 34.22 9.62
N LYS A 289 -13.64 33.56 8.59
CA LYS A 289 -13.72 34.15 7.25
C LYS A 289 -14.83 35.20 7.24
N GLU A 290 -14.53 36.42 6.78
CA GLU A 290 -15.58 37.45 6.62
C GLU A 290 -16.57 36.99 5.53
N LYS A 291 -17.83 36.80 5.89
CA LYS A 291 -18.90 36.60 4.91
C LYS A 291 -19.12 37.92 4.15
N LYS A 292 -18.53 38.07 2.97
CA LYS A 292 -19.01 39.06 1.98
C LYS A 292 -20.40 38.63 1.53
N ILE A 293 -21.42 39.28 2.07
CA ILE A 293 -22.79 39.16 1.58
C ILE A 293 -22.86 39.92 0.25
N ASP A 294 -22.96 39.18 -0.85
CA ASP A 294 -23.21 39.75 -2.16
C ASP A 294 -24.70 40.05 -2.30
N VAL A 295 -25.10 41.26 -1.91
CA VAL A 295 -26.50 41.71 -1.92
C VAL A 295 -27.11 41.60 -3.33
N GLY A 296 -26.30 41.75 -4.38
CA GLY A 296 -26.74 41.60 -5.77
C GLY A 296 -27.23 40.18 -6.09
N LYS A 297 -26.53 39.15 -5.61
CA LYS A 297 -26.96 37.75 -5.78
C LYS A 297 -28.20 37.38 -4.97
N ILE A 298 -28.39 37.99 -3.81
CA ILE A 298 -29.59 37.75 -2.99
C ILE A 298 -30.82 38.38 -3.65
N LEU A 299 -30.68 39.60 -4.16
CA LEU A 299 -31.77 40.28 -4.87
C LEU A 299 -32.12 39.57 -6.18
N GLN A 300 -31.11 39.04 -6.90
CA GLN A 300 -31.33 38.27 -8.11
C GLN A 300 -32.08 36.95 -7.83
N GLY A 301 -31.78 36.27 -6.72
CA GLY A 301 -32.53 35.09 -6.27
C GLY A 301 -33.97 35.41 -5.85
N TYR A 302 -34.21 36.56 -5.20
CA TYR A 302 -35.56 37.00 -4.84
C TYR A 302 -36.43 37.34 -6.06
N ALA A 303 -35.84 37.93 -7.11
CA ALA A 303 -36.54 38.24 -8.35
C ALA A 303 -36.86 36.97 -9.18
N GLU A 304 -36.11 35.89 -9.01
CA GLU A 304 -36.40 34.60 -9.65
C GLU A 304 -37.47 33.79 -8.89
N GLU A 305 -37.60 33.96 -7.57
CA GLU A 305 -38.63 33.30 -6.75
C GLU A 305 -39.99 34.03 -6.78
N VAL A 306 -39.98 35.36 -6.89
CA VAL A 306 -41.19 36.16 -7.06
C VAL A 306 -41.36 36.45 -8.54
N ASN A 307 -42.24 35.70 -9.21
CA ASN A 307 -42.49 35.74 -10.64
C ASN A 307 -43.21 37.04 -11.09
N GLU A 308 -42.69 38.21 -10.70
CA GLU A 308 -43.12 39.55 -11.10
C GLU A 308 -41.92 40.31 -11.67
N GLU A 309 -42.10 40.98 -12.80
CA GLU A 309 -41.10 41.86 -13.42
C GLU A 309 -40.81 43.07 -12.52
N ILE A 310 -40.02 42.88 -11.47
CA ILE A 310 -39.46 43.98 -10.69
C ILE A 310 -38.10 44.31 -11.28
N LYS A 311 -37.97 45.50 -11.88
CA LYS A 311 -36.68 45.98 -12.38
C LYS A 311 -35.76 46.24 -11.18
N ILE A 312 -34.52 45.75 -11.29
CA ILE A 312 -33.47 45.87 -10.25
C ILE A 312 -33.25 47.34 -9.80
N GLU A 313 -33.54 48.31 -10.67
CA GLU A 313 -33.46 49.75 -10.40
C GLU A 313 -34.46 50.23 -9.33
N ASP A 314 -35.63 49.60 -9.20
CA ASP A 314 -36.65 49.98 -8.21
C ASP A 314 -36.27 49.52 -6.78
N LEU A 315 -35.55 48.40 -6.65
CA LEU A 315 -35.09 47.83 -5.37
C LEU A 315 -33.89 48.56 -4.76
N LEU A 316 -33.18 49.39 -5.53
CA LEU A 316 -31.99 50.13 -5.10
C LEU A 316 -32.27 51.60 -4.76
N SER A 317 -33.54 52.02 -4.76
CA SER A 317 -33.95 53.43 -4.61
C SER A 317 -34.46 53.85 -3.22
N VAL A 318 -34.20 53.05 -2.17
CA VAL A 318 -34.46 53.42 -0.76
C VAL A 318 -33.16 53.45 0.03
#